data_AF-A0A353E8N7-F1
#
_entry.id   AF-A0A353E8N7-F1
#
_cell.length_a   1.000
_cell.length_b   1.000
_cell.length_c   1.000
_cell.angle_alpha   90.00
_cell.angle_beta   90.00
_cell.angle_gamma   90.00
#
_symmetry.space_group_name_H-M   'P 1'
#
loop_
_entity.id
_entity.type
_entity.pdbx_description
1 polymer ?
#
loop_
_entity_poly.entity_id
_entity_poly.type
_entity_poly.pdbx_seq_one_letter_code
_entity_poly.pdbx_strand_id
1 'polypeptide(L)'
;FTKNEHQEFELNESASSQDAKDFGLILGRIAKLDNGVGHDLGEDFFKKLHVVLPLAQDGAENADALLSNANKTSLINLLTTFDPSTFGSAASREMLNDMSTDDLSSYVNGSAKTFIEIALGFNAVRPRMMSTHEALMEQIGGPLNLRGALRDSSRFETIDRMRVEQPKVKRKRDFVKRLFGLKVAQPPGPRITNAEEAVTNWMKRAFDEASEADLKNASRQFTGGASFNPVTRPVIFNMRADSYAWNPDSMLKASTCFNTVEVNTPVVMRFIRNNEFDAFKSLMFSASSSFDQA
;
A
#
# COMPACT_ATOMS: atom_id res chain seq x y z
N PHE A 1 14.67 -11.11 -3.03
CA PHE A 1 13.97 -10.13 -3.87
C PHE A 1 14.96 -9.07 -4.34
N THR A 2 14.79 -8.58 -5.56
CA THR A 2 15.47 -7.40 -6.10
C THR A 2 14.42 -6.33 -6.40
N LYS A 3 14.77 -5.05 -6.30
CA LYS A 3 13.85 -3.98 -6.73
C LYS A 3 14.04 -3.70 -8.22
N ASN A 4 12.95 -3.63 -8.97
CA ASN A 4 12.97 -3.23 -10.38
C ASN A 4 12.92 -1.70 -10.54
N GLU A 5 12.92 -1.24 -11.80
CA GLU A 5 12.88 0.19 -12.15
C GLU A 5 11.62 0.90 -11.62
N HIS A 6 10.55 0.14 -11.36
CA HIS A 6 9.29 0.62 -10.78
C HIS A 6 9.24 0.55 -9.24
N GLN A 7 10.38 0.27 -8.58
CA GLN A 7 10.50 0.09 -7.12
C GLN A 7 9.75 -1.12 -6.56
N GLU A 8 9.29 -2.03 -7.42
CA GLU A 8 8.60 -3.26 -7.04
C GLU A 8 9.61 -4.37 -6.74
N PHE A 9 9.28 -5.26 -5.81
CA PHE A 9 10.07 -6.43 -5.48
C PHE A 9 9.81 -7.57 -6.47
N GLU A 10 10.87 -7.99 -7.15
CA GLU A 10 10.89 -9.18 -7.99
C GLU A 10 11.48 -10.35 -7.24
N LEU A 11 10.87 -11.52 -7.40
CA LEU A 11 11.31 -12.76 -6.78
C LEU A 11 12.66 -13.18 -7.37
N ASN A 12 13.59 -13.58 -6.52
CA ASN A 12 14.77 -14.27 -7.01
C ASN A 12 14.40 -15.75 -7.20
N GLU A 13 14.34 -16.20 -8.46
CA GLU A 13 13.94 -17.56 -8.81
C GLU A 13 14.93 -18.63 -8.30
N SER A 14 16.12 -18.23 -7.86
CA SER A 14 17.11 -19.12 -7.19
C SER A 14 16.94 -19.27 -5.67
N ALA A 15 15.83 -18.79 -5.10
CA ALA A 15 15.53 -18.99 -3.68
C ALA A 15 15.48 -20.49 -3.32
N SER A 16 15.88 -20.84 -2.09
CA SER A 16 15.77 -22.22 -1.63
C SER A 16 14.29 -22.64 -1.56
N SER A 17 13.98 -23.92 -1.82
CA SER A 17 12.60 -24.44 -1.73
C SER A 17 11.96 -24.15 -0.37
N GLN A 18 12.75 -24.22 0.72
CA GLN A 18 12.24 -23.95 2.06
C GLN A 18 11.90 -22.47 2.25
N ASP A 19 12.76 -21.54 1.82
CA ASP A 19 12.48 -20.11 1.93
C ASP A 19 11.24 -19.71 1.10
N ALA A 20 11.10 -20.28 -0.10
CA ALA A 20 9.94 -20.08 -0.97
C ALA A 20 8.66 -20.57 -0.29
N LYS A 21 8.69 -21.76 0.32
CA LYS A 21 7.55 -22.32 1.07
C LYS A 21 7.21 -21.51 2.32
N ASP A 22 8.21 -21.06 3.08
CA ASP A 22 8.01 -20.20 4.25
C ASP A 22 7.43 -18.84 3.88
N PHE A 23 7.89 -18.26 2.77
CA PHE A 23 7.27 -17.06 2.22
C PHE A 23 5.81 -17.31 1.83
N GLY A 24 5.53 -18.44 1.16
CA GLY A 24 4.16 -18.89 0.89
C GLY A 24 3.28 -19.00 2.13
N LEU A 25 3.81 -19.58 3.23
CA LEU A 25 3.09 -19.67 4.51
C LEU A 25 2.75 -18.28 5.07
N ILE A 26 3.64 -17.31 4.94
CA ILE A 26 3.40 -15.93 5.36
C ILE A 26 2.26 -15.32 4.52
N LEU A 27 2.33 -15.42 3.19
CA LEU A 27 1.29 -14.92 2.29
C LEU A 27 -0.07 -15.59 2.56
N GLY A 28 -0.08 -16.91 2.81
CA GLY A 28 -1.28 -17.67 3.13
C GLY A 28 -1.92 -17.23 4.45
N ARG A 29 -1.10 -16.89 5.46
CA ARG A 29 -1.59 -16.32 6.73
C ARG A 29 -2.15 -14.92 6.55
N ILE A 30 -1.48 -14.06 5.78
CA ILE A 30 -1.97 -12.71 5.46
C ILE A 30 -3.33 -12.81 4.79
N ALA A 31 -3.45 -13.66 3.76
CA ALA A 31 -4.69 -13.86 3.04
C ALA A 31 -5.79 -14.40 3.96
N LYS A 32 -5.51 -15.44 4.76
CA LYS A 32 -6.49 -16.05 5.66
C LYS A 32 -7.01 -15.08 6.73
N LEU A 33 -6.15 -14.20 7.22
CA LEU A 33 -6.50 -13.21 8.25
C LEU A 33 -7.12 -11.94 7.67
N ASP A 34 -7.23 -11.84 6.34
CA ASP A 34 -7.67 -10.64 5.64
C ASP A 34 -6.93 -9.40 6.16
N ASN A 35 -5.60 -9.48 6.13
CA ASN A 35 -4.72 -8.55 6.80
C ASN A 35 -3.65 -8.03 5.83
N GLY A 36 -4.08 -7.66 4.63
CA GLY A 36 -3.22 -7.18 3.55
C GLY A 36 -2.17 -6.18 4.05
N VAL A 37 -0.90 -6.50 3.81
CA VAL A 37 0.25 -5.85 4.44
C VAL A 37 0.89 -4.77 3.57
N GLY A 38 0.31 -4.43 2.41
CA GLY A 38 0.81 -3.33 1.60
C GLY A 38 2.17 -3.62 0.97
N HIS A 39 2.37 -4.79 0.38
CA HIS A 39 3.65 -5.12 -0.24
C HIS A 39 3.85 -4.40 -1.59
N ASP A 40 5.12 -4.31 -1.98
CA ASP A 40 5.55 -3.80 -3.29
C ASP A 40 5.75 -4.93 -4.32
N LEU A 41 5.03 -6.05 -4.23
CA LEU A 41 5.07 -7.11 -5.25
C LEU A 41 4.28 -6.67 -6.50
N GLY A 42 4.88 -6.83 -7.68
CA GLY A 42 4.27 -6.49 -8.96
C GLY A 42 3.12 -7.42 -9.36
N GLU A 43 2.27 -6.98 -10.30
CA GLU A 43 1.11 -7.74 -10.78
C GLU A 43 1.50 -9.12 -11.36
N ASP A 44 2.64 -9.20 -12.05
CA ASP A 44 3.14 -10.43 -12.65
C ASP A 44 3.36 -11.55 -11.62
N PHE A 45 3.84 -11.19 -10.41
CA PHE A 45 3.98 -12.14 -9.31
C PHE A 45 2.65 -12.82 -8.98
N PHE A 46 1.56 -12.04 -8.92
CA PHE A 46 0.23 -12.56 -8.59
C PHE A 46 -0.39 -13.36 -9.70
N LYS A 47 -0.17 -12.97 -10.97
CA LYS A 47 -0.57 -13.77 -12.12
C LYS A 47 0.08 -15.15 -12.09
N LYS A 48 1.41 -15.18 -11.94
CA LYS A 48 2.19 -16.42 -11.85
C LYS A 48 1.78 -17.29 -10.66
N LEU A 49 1.62 -16.68 -9.48
CA LEU A 49 1.17 -17.40 -8.29
C LEU A 49 -0.24 -17.97 -8.48
N HIS A 50 -1.18 -17.19 -9.04
CA HIS A 50 -2.56 -17.62 -9.28
C HIS A 50 -2.64 -18.84 -10.21
N VAL A 51 -1.77 -18.90 -11.23
CA VAL A 51 -1.68 -20.05 -12.15
C VAL A 51 -1.27 -21.34 -11.44
N VAL A 52 -0.32 -21.28 -10.50
CA VAL A 52 0.21 -22.48 -9.83
C VAL A 52 -0.54 -22.87 -8.55
N LEU A 53 -1.34 -21.97 -7.98
CA LEU A 53 -2.12 -22.23 -6.77
C LEU A 53 -3.01 -23.49 -6.86
N PRO A 54 -3.75 -23.75 -7.95
CA PRO A 54 -4.54 -24.97 -8.10
C PRO A 54 -3.71 -26.25 -8.13
N LEU A 55 -2.47 -26.20 -8.64
CA LEU A 55 -1.58 -27.36 -8.73
C LEU A 55 -1.08 -27.82 -7.35
N ALA A 56 -1.02 -26.89 -6.39
CA ALA A 56 -0.54 -27.12 -5.04
C ALA A 56 -1.66 -27.51 -4.05
N GLN A 57 -2.85 -27.89 -4.51
CA GLN A 57 -3.99 -28.23 -3.63
C GLN A 57 -3.97 -29.70 -3.14
N ASP A 58 -3.24 -30.58 -3.83
CA ASP A 58 -3.28 -32.02 -3.62
C ASP A 58 -2.10 -32.55 -2.80
N GLY A 59 -2.14 -32.38 -1.47
CA GLY A 59 -1.37 -33.17 -0.50
C GLY A 59 0.16 -33.29 -0.69
N ALA A 60 0.73 -32.54 -1.63
CA ALA A 60 2.09 -32.74 -2.07
C ALA A 60 3.07 -32.10 -1.09
N GLU A 61 4.18 -32.80 -0.84
CA GLU A 61 5.16 -32.37 0.15
C GLU A 61 6.06 -31.24 -0.38
N ASN A 62 6.37 -31.26 -1.68
CA ASN A 62 7.27 -30.34 -2.38
C ASN A 62 6.98 -30.29 -3.89
N ALA A 63 7.60 -29.33 -4.59
CA ALA A 63 7.39 -29.16 -6.03
C ALA A 63 7.93 -30.34 -6.87
N ASP A 64 9.03 -30.96 -6.46
CA ASP A 64 9.62 -32.09 -7.20
C ASP A 64 8.66 -33.29 -7.24
N ALA A 65 7.95 -33.58 -6.14
CA ALA A 65 6.94 -34.63 -6.08
C ALA A 65 5.76 -34.35 -7.02
N LEU A 66 5.30 -33.10 -7.11
CA LEU A 66 4.25 -32.70 -8.06
C LEU A 66 4.71 -32.86 -9.51
N LEU A 67 5.94 -32.44 -9.82
CA LEU A 67 6.47 -32.43 -11.17
C LEU A 67 6.91 -33.81 -11.66
N SER A 68 7.34 -34.70 -10.76
CA SER A 68 7.81 -36.05 -11.10
C SER A 68 6.79 -36.92 -11.84
N ASN A 69 5.49 -36.64 -11.66
CA ASN A 69 4.39 -37.38 -12.28
C ASN A 69 3.72 -36.60 -13.43
N ALA A 70 4.21 -35.41 -13.76
CA ALA A 70 3.63 -34.57 -14.80
C ALA A 70 3.92 -35.16 -16.19
N ASN A 71 2.87 -35.36 -17.00
CA ASN A 71 3.05 -35.75 -18.39
C ASN A 71 3.41 -34.52 -19.26
N LYS A 72 3.89 -34.79 -20.47
CA LYS A 72 4.29 -33.76 -21.45
C LYS A 72 3.21 -32.69 -21.66
N THR A 73 1.96 -33.08 -21.86
CA THR A 73 0.85 -32.14 -22.08
C THR A 73 0.64 -31.23 -20.87
N SER A 74 0.71 -31.76 -19.65
CA SER A 74 0.60 -30.97 -18.43
C SER A 74 1.73 -29.94 -18.28
N LEU A 75 2.98 -30.32 -18.60
CA LEU A 75 4.12 -29.41 -18.57
C LEU A 75 3.99 -28.28 -19.59
N ILE A 76 3.57 -28.58 -20.82
CA ILE A 76 3.33 -27.57 -21.87
C ILE A 76 2.21 -26.61 -21.45
N ASN A 77 1.11 -27.14 -20.91
CA ASN A 77 0.00 -26.31 -20.43
C ASN A 77 0.44 -25.39 -19.29
N LEU A 78 1.26 -25.89 -18.35
CA LEU A 78 1.82 -25.07 -17.29
C LEU A 78 2.69 -23.95 -17.85
N LEU A 79 3.68 -24.25 -18.69
CA LEU A 79 4.58 -23.24 -19.27
C LEU A 79 3.81 -22.16 -20.05
N THR A 80 2.85 -22.58 -20.88
CA THR A 80 2.07 -21.66 -21.73
C THR A 80 1.07 -20.80 -20.95
N THR A 81 0.65 -21.23 -19.76
CA THR A 81 -0.23 -20.45 -18.88
C THR A 81 0.58 -19.57 -17.91
N PHE A 82 1.74 -20.06 -17.45
CA PHE A 82 2.61 -19.38 -16.50
C PHE A 82 3.39 -18.22 -17.13
N ASP A 83 3.89 -18.41 -18.36
CA ASP A 83 4.57 -17.36 -19.14
C ASP A 83 4.03 -17.34 -20.59
N PRO A 84 2.83 -16.77 -20.79
CA PRO A 84 2.22 -16.69 -22.11
C PRO A 84 2.99 -15.77 -23.07
N SER A 85 3.77 -14.80 -22.56
CA SER A 85 4.62 -13.94 -23.38
C SER A 85 5.71 -14.71 -24.10
N THR A 86 6.36 -15.66 -23.41
CA THR A 86 7.42 -16.48 -23.99
C THR A 86 6.86 -17.68 -24.74
N PHE A 87 5.84 -18.33 -24.18
CA PHE A 87 5.39 -19.65 -24.65
C PHE A 87 4.01 -19.65 -25.34
N GLY A 88 3.26 -18.55 -25.34
CA GLY A 88 1.88 -18.52 -25.84
C GLY A 88 1.71 -18.52 -27.37
N SER A 89 2.78 -18.27 -28.13
CA SER A 89 2.72 -18.22 -29.60
C SER A 89 2.55 -19.60 -30.23
N ALA A 90 1.99 -19.66 -31.45
CA ALA A 90 1.85 -20.92 -32.19
C ALA A 90 3.21 -21.59 -32.45
N ALA A 91 4.23 -20.80 -32.81
CA ALA A 91 5.58 -21.28 -33.03
C ALA A 91 6.23 -21.81 -31.73
N SER A 92 6.05 -21.11 -30.61
CA SER A 92 6.54 -21.58 -29.30
C SER A 92 5.87 -22.90 -28.90
N ARG A 93 4.57 -23.05 -29.17
CA ARG A 93 3.84 -24.31 -28.88
C ARG A 93 4.32 -25.48 -29.74
N GLU A 94 4.61 -25.25 -31.02
CA GLU A 94 5.18 -26.28 -31.89
C GLU A 94 6.55 -26.72 -31.36
N MET A 95 7.43 -25.77 -31.02
CA MET A 95 8.72 -26.06 -30.40
C MET A 95 8.59 -26.86 -29.09
N LEU A 96 7.67 -26.48 -28.20
CA LEU A 96 7.41 -27.22 -26.96
C LEU A 96 6.89 -28.64 -27.22
N ASN A 97 6.11 -28.86 -28.29
CA ASN A 97 5.65 -30.18 -28.67
C ASN A 97 6.76 -31.07 -29.23
N ASP A 98 7.86 -30.50 -29.73
CA ASP A 98 9.01 -31.27 -30.22
C ASP A 98 10.02 -31.60 -29.11
N MET A 99 10.01 -30.86 -27.99
CA MET A 99 10.92 -31.11 -26.86
C MET A 99 10.68 -32.44 -26.16
N SER A 100 11.73 -32.99 -25.54
CA SER A 100 11.59 -34.14 -24.64
C SER A 100 10.87 -33.76 -23.34
N THR A 101 10.31 -34.74 -22.64
CA THR A 101 9.71 -34.51 -21.31
C THR A 101 10.75 -33.99 -20.30
N ASP A 102 12.01 -34.41 -20.44
CA ASP A 102 13.10 -34.00 -19.55
C ASP A 102 13.48 -32.52 -19.77
N ASP A 103 13.51 -32.07 -21.02
CA ASP A 103 13.76 -30.67 -21.36
C ASP A 103 12.62 -29.78 -20.84
N LEU A 104 11.36 -30.18 -21.07
CA LEU A 104 10.19 -29.46 -20.56
C LEU A 104 10.20 -29.37 -19.03
N SER A 105 10.56 -30.47 -18.36
CA SER A 105 10.70 -30.50 -16.91
C SER A 105 11.79 -29.55 -16.43
N SER A 106 12.91 -29.46 -17.16
CA SER A 106 14.00 -28.53 -16.87
C SER A 106 13.55 -27.07 -17.01
N TYR A 107 12.76 -26.74 -18.03
CA TYR A 107 12.17 -25.39 -18.18
C TYR A 107 11.21 -25.05 -17.04
N VAL A 108 10.32 -25.97 -16.67
CA VAL A 108 9.39 -25.77 -15.53
C VAL A 108 10.17 -25.60 -14.23
N ASN A 109 11.23 -26.38 -14.03
CA ASN A 109 12.10 -26.26 -12.87
C ASN A 109 12.83 -24.91 -12.79
N GLY A 110 13.27 -24.37 -13.93
CA GLY A 110 13.94 -23.09 -13.99
C GLY A 110 13.04 -21.87 -13.81
N SER A 111 11.73 -21.99 -14.09
CA SER A 111 10.81 -20.84 -14.14
C SER A 111 9.68 -20.89 -13.12
N ALA A 112 8.99 -22.03 -12.98
CA ALA A 112 7.76 -22.13 -12.20
C ALA A 112 7.95 -22.81 -10.83
N LYS A 113 9.02 -23.60 -10.64
CA LYS A 113 9.24 -24.38 -9.40
C LYS A 113 9.17 -23.53 -8.13
N THR A 114 9.85 -22.38 -8.12
CA THR A 114 9.86 -21.49 -6.95
C THR A 114 8.46 -20.97 -6.63
N PHE A 115 7.64 -20.67 -7.63
CA PHE A 115 6.23 -20.31 -7.43
C PHE A 115 5.38 -21.48 -6.94
N ILE A 116 5.63 -22.70 -7.41
CA ILE A 116 4.96 -23.91 -6.90
C ILE A 116 5.27 -24.11 -5.41
N GLU A 117 6.52 -23.91 -4.97
CA GLU A 117 6.88 -23.97 -3.55
C GLU A 117 6.17 -22.90 -2.72
N ILE A 118 6.08 -21.66 -3.24
CA ILE A 118 5.27 -20.60 -2.62
C ILE A 118 3.80 -21.02 -2.51
N ALA A 119 3.24 -21.60 -3.58
CA ALA A 119 1.85 -22.06 -3.61
C ALA A 119 1.58 -23.20 -2.60
N LEU A 120 2.52 -24.13 -2.44
CA LEU A 120 2.45 -25.18 -1.42
C LEU A 120 2.41 -24.59 -0.01
N GLY A 121 3.29 -23.62 0.27
CA GLY A 121 3.27 -22.88 1.54
C GLY A 121 1.96 -22.11 1.75
N PHE A 122 1.48 -21.43 0.72
CA PHE A 122 0.22 -20.67 0.76
C PHE A 122 -0.97 -21.56 1.09
N ASN A 123 -1.12 -22.67 0.37
CA ASN A 123 -2.24 -23.61 0.53
C ASN A 123 -2.19 -24.39 1.85
N ALA A 124 -1.01 -24.60 2.44
CA ALA A 124 -0.87 -25.27 3.73
C ALA A 124 -1.62 -24.53 4.87
N VAL A 125 -1.82 -23.22 4.75
CA VAL A 125 -2.57 -22.40 5.72
C VAL A 125 -4.10 -22.49 5.50
N ARG A 126 -4.53 -23.02 4.35
CA ARG A 126 -5.92 -23.06 3.88
C ARG A 126 -6.60 -21.69 3.90
N PRO A 127 -6.05 -20.68 3.19
CA PRO A 127 -6.74 -19.42 2.99
C PRO A 127 -7.99 -19.63 2.13
N ARG A 128 -8.88 -18.63 2.10
CA ARG A 128 -9.96 -18.58 1.10
C ARG A 128 -9.31 -18.61 -0.29
N MET A 129 -9.86 -19.38 -1.22
CA MET A 129 -9.39 -19.38 -2.61
C MET A 129 -10.02 -18.21 -3.38
N MET A 130 -9.24 -17.59 -4.25
CA MET A 130 -9.62 -16.43 -5.04
C MET A 130 -9.83 -16.84 -6.49
N SER A 131 -10.89 -16.32 -7.10
CA SER A 131 -11.23 -16.62 -8.49
C SER A 131 -10.33 -15.92 -9.51
N THR A 132 -9.67 -14.83 -9.12
CA THR A 132 -8.78 -14.04 -10.01
C THR A 132 -7.50 -13.62 -9.29
N HIS A 133 -6.47 -13.23 -10.07
CA HIS A 133 -5.21 -12.72 -9.51
C HIS A 133 -5.40 -11.35 -8.86
N GLU A 134 -6.33 -10.50 -9.32
CA GLU A 134 -6.63 -9.21 -8.68
C GLU A 134 -7.21 -9.42 -7.28
N ALA A 135 -8.11 -10.39 -7.10
CA ALA A 135 -8.65 -10.70 -5.78
C ALA A 135 -7.56 -11.25 -4.84
N LEU A 136 -6.61 -12.03 -5.36
CA LEU A 136 -5.42 -12.48 -4.62
C LEU A 136 -4.54 -11.28 -4.23
N MET A 137 -4.31 -10.34 -5.15
CA MET A 137 -3.59 -9.09 -4.89
C MET A 137 -4.25 -8.28 -3.78
N GLU A 138 -5.57 -8.10 -3.82
CA GLU A 138 -6.27 -7.32 -2.81
C GLU A 138 -6.18 -7.93 -1.41
N GLN A 139 -6.26 -9.25 -1.34
CA GLN A 139 -6.25 -9.97 -0.06
C GLN A 139 -4.87 -9.98 0.61
N ILE A 140 -3.78 -10.00 -0.17
CA ILE A 140 -2.40 -10.01 0.35
C ILE A 140 -1.83 -8.59 0.43
N GLY A 141 -2.08 -7.78 -0.60
CA GLY A 141 -1.49 -6.46 -0.78
C GLY A 141 -2.34 -5.32 -0.24
N GLY A 142 -3.65 -5.51 -0.06
CA GLY A 142 -4.59 -4.41 0.21
C GLY A 142 -5.21 -3.87 -1.08
N PRO A 143 -6.11 -2.87 -0.98
CA PRO A 143 -6.98 -2.43 -2.06
C PRO A 143 -6.19 -1.92 -3.27
N LEU A 144 -6.64 -2.29 -4.48
CA LEU A 144 -6.08 -1.76 -5.72
C LEU A 144 -6.43 -0.29 -5.92
N ASN A 145 -7.61 0.13 -5.46
CA ASN A 145 -8.01 1.54 -5.42
C ASN A 145 -7.56 2.22 -4.13
N LEU A 146 -6.25 2.49 -4.03
CA LEU A 146 -5.66 3.13 -2.86
C LEU A 146 -6.23 4.54 -2.58
N ARG A 147 -6.62 5.29 -3.63
CA ARG A 147 -7.27 6.60 -3.50
C ARG A 147 -8.57 6.49 -2.71
N GLY A 148 -9.46 5.58 -3.13
CA GLY A 148 -10.71 5.32 -2.43
C GLY A 148 -10.49 4.85 -0.99
N ALA A 149 -9.51 3.96 -0.78
CA ALA A 149 -9.18 3.48 0.55
C ALA A 149 -8.73 4.61 1.49
N LEU A 150 -7.78 5.45 1.07
CA LEU A 150 -7.29 6.57 1.88
C LEU A 150 -8.37 7.64 2.12
N ARG A 151 -9.19 7.95 1.11
CA ARG A 151 -10.23 8.99 1.22
C ARG A 151 -11.44 8.55 2.05
N ASP A 152 -11.93 7.34 1.79
CA ASP A 152 -13.25 6.90 2.26
C ASP A 152 -13.17 5.99 3.48
N SER A 153 -12.07 5.25 3.64
CA SER A 153 -11.92 4.27 4.72
C SER A 153 -11.04 4.75 5.87
N SER A 154 -10.23 5.80 5.67
CA SER A 154 -9.49 6.43 6.77
C SER A 154 -10.44 7.11 7.74
N ARG A 155 -10.08 7.07 9.03
CA ARG A 155 -10.81 7.73 10.10
C ARG A 155 -10.14 9.03 10.47
N PHE A 156 -10.94 10.04 10.79
CA PHE A 156 -10.47 11.33 11.25
C PHE A 156 -11.07 11.54 12.64
N GLU A 157 -10.21 11.58 13.64
CA GLU A 157 -10.60 11.58 15.06
C GLU A 157 -9.95 12.75 15.78
N THR A 158 -10.64 13.28 16.79
CA THR A 158 -10.14 14.38 17.62
C THR A 158 -9.81 13.84 19.02
N ILE A 159 -8.53 13.82 19.40
CA ILE A 159 -8.07 13.21 20.67
C ILE A 159 -8.40 14.09 21.88
N ASP A 160 -8.41 15.41 21.71
CA ASP A 160 -8.82 16.37 22.74
C ASP A 160 -9.83 17.32 22.13
N ARG A 161 -11.00 17.48 22.78
CA ARG A 161 -12.03 18.44 22.34
C ARG A 161 -11.31 19.74 22.01
N MET A 162 -11.22 20.06 20.73
CA MET A 162 -10.67 21.31 20.24
C MET A 162 -11.53 22.41 20.85
N ARG A 163 -11.15 22.88 22.04
CA ARG A 163 -11.55 24.19 22.49
C ARG A 163 -10.85 25.09 21.51
N VAL A 164 -11.56 25.41 20.43
CA VAL A 164 -11.38 26.66 19.73
C VAL A 164 -11.69 27.70 20.81
N GLU A 165 -10.72 27.96 21.69
CA GLU A 165 -10.67 29.23 22.37
C GLU A 165 -10.57 30.19 21.20
N GLN A 166 -11.72 30.78 20.84
CA GLN A 166 -11.73 32.03 20.10
C GLN A 166 -10.62 32.85 20.72
N PRO A 167 -9.64 33.32 19.92
CA PRO A 167 -8.49 33.99 20.48
C PRO A 167 -9.05 35.04 21.42
N LYS A 168 -8.83 34.88 22.73
CA LYS A 168 -9.05 35.95 23.69
C LYS A 168 -8.09 37.00 23.22
N VAL A 169 -8.60 37.91 22.41
CA VAL A 169 -7.85 38.99 21.80
C VAL A 169 -7.07 39.61 22.93
N LYS A 170 -5.75 39.37 22.98
CA LYS A 170 -4.86 40.09 23.87
C LYS A 170 -4.90 41.53 23.36
N ARG A 171 -5.88 42.30 23.84
CA ARG A 171 -6.26 43.66 23.44
C ARG A 171 -5.11 44.67 23.45
N LYS A 172 -3.91 44.29 23.90
CA LYS A 172 -2.72 45.15 23.92
C LYS A 172 -2.02 45.30 22.57
N ARG A 173 -1.99 44.27 21.70
CA ARG A 173 -1.31 44.38 20.40
C ARG A 173 -2.14 45.10 19.33
N ASP A 174 -3.47 44.97 19.40
CA ASP A 174 -4.39 45.66 18.48
C ASP A 174 -4.58 47.14 18.82
N PHE A 175 -4.35 47.55 20.07
CA PHE A 175 -4.36 48.96 20.48
C PHE A 175 -3.24 49.75 19.78
N VAL A 176 -2.03 49.21 19.75
CA VAL A 176 -0.88 49.83 19.07
C VAL A 176 -1.08 49.88 17.56
N LYS A 177 -1.60 48.81 16.94
CA LYS A 177 -1.88 48.81 15.49
C LYS A 177 -3.01 49.79 15.09
N ARG A 178 -4.02 49.98 15.95
CA ARG A 178 -5.08 50.98 15.74
C ARG A 178 -4.60 52.42 15.97
N LEU A 179 -3.63 52.64 16.85
CA LEU A 179 -3.02 53.96 17.07
C LEU A 179 -2.16 54.44 15.88
N PHE A 180 -1.58 53.52 15.10
CA PHE A 180 -0.66 53.86 14.00
C PHE A 180 -1.24 53.64 12.59
N GLY A 181 -2.55 53.48 12.43
CA GLY A 181 -3.22 53.56 11.11
C GLY A 181 -2.84 52.49 10.08
N LEU A 182 -2.06 51.47 10.43
CA LEU A 182 -1.63 50.41 9.51
C LEU A 182 -2.77 49.41 9.27
N LYS A 183 -3.63 49.70 8.30
CA LYS A 183 -4.59 48.74 7.74
C LYS A 183 -3.85 47.78 6.81
N VAL A 184 -3.41 46.63 7.32
CA VAL A 184 -3.17 45.47 6.46
C VAL A 184 -4.53 44.84 6.20
N ALA A 185 -5.12 45.15 5.04
CA ALA A 185 -6.29 44.46 4.54
C ALA A 185 -5.85 43.07 4.06
N GLN A 186 -5.76 42.11 4.98
CA GLN A 186 -5.89 40.72 4.58
C GLN A 186 -7.37 40.49 4.25
N PRO A 187 -7.70 39.90 3.08
CA PRO A 187 -9.07 39.51 2.80
C PRO A 187 -9.55 38.58 3.94
N PRO A 188 -10.83 38.65 4.34
CA PRO A 188 -11.34 37.73 5.33
C PRO A 188 -11.22 36.33 4.77
N GLY A 189 -10.24 35.58 5.26
CA GLY A 189 -10.17 34.15 5.04
C GLY A 189 -11.51 33.51 5.46
N PRO A 190 -11.90 32.39 4.83
CA PRO A 190 -13.18 31.75 5.11
C PRO A 190 -13.37 31.57 6.62
N ARG A 191 -14.55 31.92 7.13
CA ARG A 191 -14.92 31.63 8.53
C ARG A 191 -15.02 30.12 8.69
N ILE A 192 -13.92 29.50 9.11
CA ILE A 192 -13.90 28.08 9.44
C ILE A 192 -14.62 27.91 10.79
N THR A 193 -15.87 27.45 10.74
CA THR A 193 -16.69 27.20 11.93
C THR A 193 -16.39 25.85 12.59
N ASN A 194 -15.76 24.93 11.84
CA ASN A 194 -15.32 23.62 12.33
C ASN A 194 -13.93 23.28 11.75
N ALA A 195 -12.88 23.35 12.58
CA ALA A 195 -11.50 23.08 12.15
C ALA A 195 -11.30 21.63 11.72
N GLU A 196 -12.01 20.69 12.34
CA GLU A 196 -11.93 19.26 12.05
C GLU A 196 -12.43 18.95 10.63
N GLU A 197 -13.60 19.47 10.30
CA GLU A 197 -14.21 19.30 8.99
C GLU A 197 -13.36 19.95 7.90
N ALA A 198 -12.81 21.15 8.17
CA ALA A 198 -11.94 21.84 7.21
C ALA A 198 -10.65 21.04 6.93
N VAL A 199 -9.99 20.54 7.98
CA VAL A 199 -8.77 19.72 7.88
C VAL A 199 -9.06 18.39 7.19
N THR A 200 -10.17 17.72 7.55
CA THR A 200 -10.62 16.48 6.90
C THR A 200 -10.85 16.68 5.41
N ASN A 201 -11.59 17.73 5.03
CA ASN A 201 -11.89 18.04 3.64
C ASN A 201 -10.61 18.35 2.84
N TRP A 202 -9.64 19.05 3.44
CA TRP A 202 -8.35 19.31 2.80
C TRP A 202 -7.53 18.03 2.60
N MET A 203 -7.45 17.15 3.60
CA MET A 203 -6.78 15.86 3.45
C MET A 203 -7.44 14.98 2.38
N LYS A 204 -8.78 14.87 2.39
CA LYS A 204 -9.53 14.12 1.38
C LYS A 204 -9.30 14.66 -0.03
N ARG A 205 -9.34 15.98 -0.18
CA ARG A 205 -9.03 16.63 -1.47
C ARG A 205 -7.59 16.36 -1.91
N ALA A 206 -6.63 16.36 -0.98
CA ALA A 206 -5.24 16.04 -1.32
C ALA A 206 -5.11 14.60 -1.83
N PHE A 207 -5.83 13.63 -1.25
CA PHE A 207 -5.89 12.26 -1.78
C PHE A 207 -6.54 12.19 -3.17
N ASP A 208 -7.61 12.95 -3.41
CA ASP A 208 -8.28 12.97 -4.71
C ASP A 208 -7.37 13.51 -5.82
N GLU A 209 -6.59 14.55 -5.53
CA GLU A 209 -5.68 15.20 -6.49
C GLU A 209 -4.29 14.55 -6.61
N ALA A 210 -3.98 13.53 -5.80
CA ALA A 210 -2.69 12.86 -5.79
C ALA A 210 -2.52 11.86 -6.94
N SER A 211 -1.28 11.73 -7.41
CA SER A 211 -0.90 10.64 -8.30
C SER A 211 -0.88 9.30 -7.55
N GLU A 212 -0.93 8.17 -8.27
CA GLU A 212 -0.84 6.85 -7.63
C GLU A 212 0.50 6.66 -6.88
N ALA A 213 1.59 7.19 -7.44
CA ALA A 213 2.90 7.16 -6.80
C ALA A 213 2.91 7.93 -5.47
N ASP A 214 2.28 9.11 -5.43
CA ASP A 214 2.15 9.91 -4.21
C ASP A 214 1.31 9.18 -3.16
N LEU A 215 0.22 8.53 -3.56
CA LEU A 215 -0.64 7.75 -2.66
C LEU A 215 0.11 6.54 -2.08
N LYS A 216 0.88 5.81 -2.91
CA LYS A 216 1.75 4.71 -2.44
C LYS A 216 2.80 5.22 -1.45
N ASN A 217 3.42 6.37 -1.73
CA ASN A 217 4.38 6.99 -0.81
C ASN A 217 3.74 7.41 0.51
N ALA A 218 2.56 8.03 0.46
CA ALA A 218 1.77 8.39 1.64
C ALA A 218 1.43 7.15 2.46
N SER A 219 0.96 6.08 1.81
CA SER A 219 0.67 4.81 2.48
C SER A 219 1.89 4.28 3.21
N ARG A 220 3.09 4.30 2.58
CA ARG A 220 4.33 3.85 3.23
C ARG A 220 4.66 4.69 4.45
N GLN A 221 4.44 6.00 4.38
CA GLN A 221 4.64 6.88 5.53
C GLN A 221 3.63 6.61 6.65
N PHE A 222 2.36 6.36 6.33
CA PHE A 222 1.29 6.16 7.32
C PHE A 222 1.29 4.78 7.96
N THR A 223 1.66 3.75 7.20
CA THR A 223 1.43 2.34 7.55
C THR A 223 2.67 1.46 7.44
N GLY A 224 3.75 1.95 6.85
CA GLY A 224 4.95 1.17 6.55
C GLY A 224 4.85 0.34 5.25
N GLY A 225 3.67 0.26 4.62
CA GLY A 225 3.44 -0.47 3.37
C GLY A 225 2.91 0.42 2.25
N ALA A 226 3.09 0.01 1.00
CA ALA A 226 2.59 0.71 -0.19
C ALA A 226 1.06 0.71 -0.32
N SER A 227 0.39 -0.12 0.48
CA SER A 227 -1.06 -0.15 0.68
C SER A 227 -1.35 -0.65 2.12
N PHE A 228 -2.61 -0.89 2.47
CA PHE A 228 -3.01 -1.32 3.82
C PHE A 228 -4.38 -2.02 3.78
N ASN A 229 -4.80 -2.71 4.84
CA ASN A 229 -6.16 -3.22 4.93
C ASN A 229 -7.12 -2.16 5.51
N PRO A 230 -8.03 -1.56 4.72
CA PRO A 230 -8.93 -0.50 5.22
C PRO A 230 -10.05 -1.02 6.15
N VAL A 231 -10.38 -2.31 6.09
CA VAL A 231 -11.50 -2.89 6.85
C VAL A 231 -11.08 -3.19 8.28
N THR A 232 -9.93 -3.87 8.45
CA THR A 232 -9.44 -4.31 9.76
C THR A 232 -8.44 -3.33 10.36
N ARG A 233 -7.71 -2.57 9.54
CA ARG A 233 -6.66 -1.63 9.97
C ARG A 233 -6.67 -0.32 9.16
N PRO A 234 -7.76 0.46 9.21
CA PRO A 234 -7.81 1.76 8.54
C PRO A 234 -6.72 2.70 9.07
N VAL A 235 -6.31 3.67 8.25
CA VAL A 235 -5.46 4.77 8.73
C VAL A 235 -6.30 5.70 9.60
N ILE A 236 -5.81 6.00 10.81
CA ILE A 236 -6.47 6.88 11.78
C ILE A 236 -5.69 8.19 11.85
N PHE A 237 -6.30 9.27 11.35
CA PHE A 237 -5.78 10.63 11.45
C PHE A 237 -6.27 11.30 12.73
N ASN A 238 -5.38 11.39 13.71
CA ASN A 238 -5.65 11.95 15.02
C ASN A 238 -5.31 13.44 15.05
N MET A 239 -6.35 14.28 15.04
CA MET A 239 -6.23 15.73 15.12
C MET A 239 -5.87 16.16 16.53
N ARG A 240 -4.70 16.77 16.68
CA ARG A 240 -4.21 17.32 17.94
C ARG A 240 -4.27 18.84 17.94
N ALA A 241 -4.85 19.38 19.01
CA ALA A 241 -4.91 20.81 19.25
C ALA A 241 -3.61 21.36 19.84
N ASP A 242 -2.80 20.50 20.46
CA ASP A 242 -1.58 20.83 21.16
C ASP A 242 -0.34 20.48 20.31
N SER A 243 0.36 21.50 19.84
CA SER A 243 1.61 21.38 19.07
C SER A 243 2.82 20.96 19.92
N TYR A 244 2.63 20.54 21.17
CA TYR A 244 3.68 20.51 22.19
C TYR A 244 4.37 19.16 22.37
N ALA A 245 3.86 18.08 21.77
CA ALA A 245 4.40 16.73 21.97
C ALA A 245 5.46 16.30 20.93
N TRP A 246 5.65 17.06 19.84
CA TRP A 246 6.55 16.72 18.72
C TRP A 246 6.96 17.97 17.93
N ASN A 247 7.88 17.86 16.96
CA ASN A 247 8.45 19.00 16.24
C ASN A 247 7.36 20.00 15.77
N PRO A 248 7.38 21.28 16.24
CA PRO A 248 6.29 22.24 15.98
C PRO A 248 6.16 22.63 14.50
N ASP A 249 7.19 22.39 13.69
CA ASP A 249 7.20 22.64 12.26
C ASP A 249 6.72 21.44 11.43
N SER A 250 6.62 20.25 12.04
CA SER A 250 6.11 19.05 11.37
C SER A 250 4.58 19.07 11.33
N MET A 251 4.03 18.68 10.17
CA MET A 251 2.60 18.68 9.90
C MET A 251 1.94 17.36 10.31
N LEU A 252 2.66 16.25 10.15
CA LEU A 252 2.17 14.89 10.39
C LEU A 252 3.21 14.09 11.19
N LYS A 253 2.76 13.17 12.04
CA LYS A 253 3.63 12.18 12.70
C LYS A 253 2.97 10.81 12.61
N ALA A 254 3.62 9.88 11.95
CA ALA A 254 3.06 8.56 11.71
C ALA A 254 3.62 7.53 12.71
N SER A 255 2.73 6.68 13.19
CA SER A 255 3.03 5.46 13.96
C SER A 255 2.56 4.27 13.13
N THR A 256 3.45 3.79 12.26
CA THR A 256 3.14 2.81 11.20
C THR A 256 2.62 1.48 11.74
N CYS A 257 3.15 1.00 12.88
CA CYS A 257 2.67 -0.22 13.53
C CYS A 257 1.18 -0.17 13.96
N PHE A 258 0.61 1.02 14.10
CA PHE A 258 -0.76 1.26 14.53
C PHE A 258 -1.61 1.95 13.45
N ASN A 259 -1.09 2.12 12.22
CA ASN A 259 -1.72 2.90 11.14
C ASN A 259 -2.28 4.25 11.64
N THR A 260 -1.57 4.89 12.56
CA THR A 260 -2.04 6.11 13.21
C THR A 260 -1.18 7.28 12.79
N VAL A 261 -1.81 8.38 12.41
CA VAL A 261 -1.14 9.62 11.99
C VAL A 261 -1.63 10.76 12.86
N GLU A 262 -0.75 11.35 13.64
CA GLU A 262 -1.04 12.56 14.39
C GLU A 262 -0.96 13.76 13.45
N VAL A 263 -1.99 14.60 13.47
CA VAL A 263 -2.12 15.78 12.63
C VAL A 263 -1.94 17.02 13.49
N ASN A 264 -0.95 17.85 13.16
CA ASN A 264 -0.74 19.15 13.78
C ASN A 264 -1.78 20.14 13.24
N THR A 265 -2.97 20.12 13.82
CA THR A 265 -4.11 20.92 13.37
C THR A 265 -3.80 22.42 13.28
N PRO A 266 -3.08 23.05 14.24
CA PRO A 266 -2.66 24.45 14.11
C PRO A 266 -1.87 24.78 12.85
N VAL A 267 -0.93 23.90 12.46
CA VAL A 267 -0.11 24.06 11.23
C VAL A 267 -0.98 23.90 9.99
N VAL A 268 -1.81 22.85 9.91
CA VAL A 268 -2.71 22.65 8.77
C VAL A 268 -3.66 23.84 8.60
N MET A 269 -4.26 24.31 9.70
CA MET A 269 -5.16 25.46 9.72
C MET A 269 -4.50 26.78 9.29
N ARG A 270 -3.16 26.89 9.31
CA ARG A 270 -2.44 28.04 8.73
C ARG A 270 -2.54 28.00 7.21
N PHE A 271 -2.27 26.86 6.59
CA PHE A 271 -2.44 26.69 5.13
C PHE A 271 -3.88 26.94 4.71
N ILE A 272 -4.87 26.42 5.47
CA ILE A 272 -6.30 26.63 5.16
C ILE A 272 -6.66 28.11 5.17
N ARG A 273 -6.26 28.85 6.22
CA ARG A 273 -6.56 30.29 6.34
C ARG A 273 -5.89 31.13 5.25
N ASN A 274 -4.74 30.71 4.76
CA ASN A 274 -4.01 31.36 3.69
C ASN A 274 -4.41 30.89 2.29
N ASN A 275 -5.29 29.89 2.18
CA ASN A 275 -5.66 29.22 0.92
C ASN A 275 -4.45 28.61 0.16
N GLU A 276 -3.49 28.09 0.90
CA GLU A 276 -2.23 27.51 0.38
C GLU A 276 -2.34 25.99 0.15
N PHE A 277 -3.34 25.56 -0.63
CA PHE A 277 -3.64 24.13 -0.80
C PHE A 277 -2.51 23.36 -1.50
N ASP A 278 -1.90 23.92 -2.55
CA ASP A 278 -0.82 23.24 -3.28
C ASP A 278 0.42 23.04 -2.42
N ALA A 279 0.75 24.00 -1.56
CA ALA A 279 1.84 23.87 -0.59
C ALA A 279 1.54 22.80 0.46
N PHE A 280 0.30 22.76 0.99
CA PHE A 280 -0.16 21.70 1.88
C PHE A 280 -0.05 20.32 1.23
N LYS A 281 -0.56 20.16 0.01
CA LYS A 281 -0.52 18.90 -0.74
C LYS A 281 0.91 18.45 -0.99
N SER A 282 1.77 19.36 -1.45
CA SER A 282 3.18 19.06 -1.71
C SER A 282 3.91 18.60 -0.45
N LEU A 283 3.64 19.23 0.71
CA LEU A 283 4.22 18.81 1.98
C LEU A 283 3.65 17.48 2.47
N MET A 284 2.35 17.24 2.33
CA MET A 284 1.72 15.99 2.75
C MET A 284 2.33 14.75 2.08
N PHE A 285 2.74 14.89 0.82
CA PHE A 285 3.35 13.81 0.05
C PHE A 285 4.87 13.91 -0.08
N SER A 286 5.52 14.88 0.58
CA SER A 286 6.98 14.99 0.58
C SER A 286 7.60 13.91 1.47
N ALA A 287 8.73 13.35 1.02
CA ALA A 287 9.34 12.19 1.66
C ALA A 287 9.98 12.46 3.04
N SER A 288 10.15 13.73 3.48
CA SER A 288 11.02 14.03 4.62
C SER A 288 10.80 15.32 5.40
N SER A 289 10.15 16.36 4.85
CA SER A 289 10.09 17.68 5.53
C SER A 289 8.86 17.88 6.41
N SER A 290 7.80 17.10 6.19
CA SER A 290 6.50 17.23 6.86
C SER A 290 6.29 16.25 8.02
N PHE A 291 7.17 15.23 8.13
CA PHE A 291 7.06 14.16 9.13
C PHE A 291 8.13 14.27 10.21
N ASP A 292 7.72 14.18 11.47
CA ASP A 292 8.63 13.83 12.56
C ASP A 292 8.73 12.30 12.60
N GLN A 293 9.90 11.75 12.27
CA GLN A 293 10.11 10.30 12.30
C GLN A 293 10.33 9.87 13.75
N ALA A 294 9.41 9.06 14.28
CA ALA A 294 9.55 8.39 15.58
C ALA A 294 10.09 6.97 15.40
#